data_AF-A0A1J8PVZ7-F1
#
_entry.id   AF-A0A1J8PVZ7-F1
#
_cell.length_a   1.000
_cell.length_b   1.000
_cell.length_c   1.000
_cell.angle_alpha   90.00
_cell.angle_beta   90.00
_cell.angle_gamma   90.00
#
_symmetry.space_group_name_H-M   'P 1'
#
loop_
_entity.id
_entity.type
_entity.pdbx_description
1 polymer ?
#
loop_
_entity_poly.entity_id
_entity_poly.type
_entity_poly.pdbx_seq_one_letter_code
_entity_poly.pdbx_strand_id
1 'polypeptide(L)'
;MRSRGASVTDIIVLVVAADDGVMPQTKEVIELIKAEQGKVGVIVAINKVDKPEADVEKVQHALLAEGIQLEAFGGDIPSIEVSGLTGQGLDDLIETLSLMAEVQDLRAEQDGPAYGHVIESKMHKGLGSTATVLVSRGRLISSAHILAGTSCGKVRLMSDSSGAPVKAAYPGMAVTVSGWRSLPGAGDEVVQGSEGDVKKALANRVRKKEVETVLVDAEAINVARAAERERVRSEEDKSHGVKNESDGGPKELRLVIKGDVSGSVEAVVGALEGIGNNKARVKVVSTGVGDVMESDVMMAKAVEGMIIAFSVNTPRLAESAAAQNHVPIYSSKIIYRIMDEVRDRVTALLPCTYETKVTGEATVLQLFDIHVKGKITKKIAGCRVSNGTIEKSKGARVVRNGQVIYEGTFEALKQQKKDVPEVKKGTECGISLQDFEDLRDGDLIQMYQTIEIPGVL
;
A
#
# COMPACT_ATOMS: atom_id res chain seq x y z
N MET A 1 -4.44 12.34 -7.14
CA MET A 1 -3.99 12.94 -8.43
C MET A 1 -5.14 13.17 -9.40
N ARG A 2 -5.86 12.13 -9.87
CA ARG A 2 -6.96 12.27 -10.86
C ARG A 2 -8.04 13.28 -10.45
N SER A 3 -8.51 13.22 -9.20
CA SER A 3 -9.46 14.20 -8.65
C SER A 3 -8.95 15.65 -8.71
N ARG A 4 -7.65 15.90 -8.43
CA ARG A 4 -7.05 17.24 -8.58
C ARG A 4 -7.02 17.71 -10.03
N GLY A 5 -6.77 16.80 -10.98
CA GLY A 5 -6.80 17.11 -12.40
C GLY A 5 -8.20 17.52 -12.85
N ALA A 6 -9.22 16.76 -12.43
CA ALA A 6 -10.61 17.07 -12.75
C ALA A 6 -11.06 18.43 -12.21
N SER A 7 -10.62 18.83 -11.01
CA SER A 7 -11.02 20.11 -10.41
C SER A 7 -10.40 21.36 -11.03
N VAL A 8 -9.33 21.22 -11.82
CA VAL A 8 -8.58 22.37 -12.41
C VAL A 8 -8.64 22.41 -13.93
N THR A 9 -9.42 21.53 -14.56
CA THR A 9 -9.52 21.41 -16.02
C THR A 9 -10.91 21.82 -16.49
N ASP A 10 -10.97 22.47 -17.65
CA ASP A 10 -12.23 22.85 -18.30
C ASP A 10 -12.82 21.69 -19.12
N ILE A 11 -11.94 20.82 -19.61
CA ILE A 11 -12.27 19.70 -20.50
C ILE A 11 -11.50 18.43 -20.07
N ILE A 12 -12.21 17.31 -19.97
CA ILE A 12 -11.65 15.98 -19.74
C ILE A 12 -11.78 15.13 -21.01
N VAL A 13 -10.67 14.52 -21.42
CA VAL A 13 -10.66 13.48 -22.45
C VAL A 13 -10.60 12.11 -21.78
N LEU A 14 -11.71 11.35 -21.85
CA LEU A 14 -11.80 9.99 -21.35
C LEU A 14 -11.32 9.02 -22.42
N VAL A 15 -10.11 8.49 -22.25
CA VAL A 15 -9.53 7.51 -23.17
C VAL A 15 -9.91 6.10 -22.74
N VAL A 16 -10.57 5.34 -23.63
CA VAL A 16 -10.95 3.94 -23.39
C VAL A 16 -10.42 3.10 -24.54
N ALA A 17 -9.75 1.98 -24.25
CA ALA A 17 -9.21 1.13 -25.30
C ALA A 17 -10.32 0.23 -25.89
N ALA A 18 -10.35 0.09 -27.21
CA ALA A 18 -11.33 -0.70 -27.94
C ALA A 18 -11.19 -2.22 -27.72
N ASP A 19 -10.01 -2.70 -27.31
CA ASP A 19 -9.72 -4.10 -27.01
C ASP A 19 -10.08 -4.48 -25.56
N ASP A 20 -9.76 -3.60 -24.61
CA ASP A 20 -9.95 -3.85 -23.17
C ASP A 20 -11.33 -3.42 -22.66
N GLY A 21 -11.89 -2.34 -23.23
CA GLY A 21 -13.15 -1.73 -22.79
C GLY A 21 -13.07 -1.04 -21.43
N VAL A 22 -14.20 -0.97 -20.72
CA VAL A 22 -14.31 -0.23 -19.45
C VAL A 22 -13.74 -1.06 -18.30
N MET A 23 -12.64 -0.59 -17.74
CA MET A 23 -11.93 -1.21 -16.61
C MET A 23 -12.21 -0.46 -15.29
N PRO A 24 -11.86 -1.03 -14.11
CA PRO A 24 -12.09 -0.36 -12.82
C PRO A 24 -11.52 1.06 -12.75
N GLN A 25 -10.34 1.29 -13.33
CA GLN A 25 -9.74 2.64 -13.40
C GLN A 25 -10.57 3.61 -14.25
N THR A 26 -11.21 3.13 -15.31
CA THR A 26 -12.13 3.92 -16.14
C THR A 26 -13.37 4.29 -15.32
N LYS A 27 -13.90 3.37 -14.51
CA LYS A 27 -15.06 3.63 -13.63
C LYS A 27 -14.77 4.71 -12.59
N GLU A 28 -13.60 4.68 -11.96
CA GLU A 28 -13.17 5.76 -11.04
C GLU A 28 -13.18 7.13 -11.72
N VAL A 29 -12.75 7.21 -12.99
CA VAL A 29 -12.75 8.47 -13.74
C VAL A 29 -14.18 8.87 -14.13
N ILE A 30 -15.04 7.92 -14.49
CA ILE A 30 -16.46 8.16 -14.76
C ILE A 30 -17.17 8.71 -13.52
N GLU A 31 -16.86 8.19 -12.33
CA GLU A 31 -17.38 8.73 -11.06
C GLU A 31 -16.95 10.17 -10.82
N LEU A 32 -15.68 10.51 -11.10
CA LEU A 32 -15.19 11.88 -11.02
C LEU A 32 -15.90 12.80 -12.03
N ILE A 33 -16.08 12.34 -13.27
CA ILE A 33 -16.82 13.07 -14.30
C ILE A 33 -18.26 13.33 -13.85
N LYS A 34 -18.92 12.33 -13.27
CA LYS A 34 -20.27 12.46 -12.71
C LYS A 34 -20.34 13.46 -11.56
N ALA A 35 -19.33 13.47 -10.68
CA ALA A 35 -19.25 14.41 -9.56
C ALA A 35 -19.08 15.87 -10.04
N GLU A 36 -18.39 16.09 -11.16
CA GLU A 36 -18.13 17.41 -11.75
C GLU A 36 -19.10 17.76 -12.91
N GLN A 37 -20.22 17.02 -13.05
CA GLN A 37 -21.20 17.23 -14.12
C GLN A 37 -21.69 18.69 -14.18
N GLY A 38 -21.63 19.26 -15.39
CA GLY A 38 -22.07 20.62 -15.68
C GLY A 38 -21.01 21.71 -15.51
N LYS A 39 -19.83 21.38 -14.96
CA LYS A 39 -18.69 22.31 -14.89
C LYS A 39 -17.58 21.99 -15.89
N VAL A 40 -17.44 20.71 -16.23
CA VAL A 40 -16.34 20.21 -17.06
C VAL A 40 -16.92 19.56 -18.31
N GLY A 41 -16.37 19.91 -19.48
CA GLY A 41 -16.72 19.30 -20.75
C GLY A 41 -16.07 17.93 -20.88
N VAL A 42 -16.76 16.98 -21.51
CA VAL A 42 -16.27 15.59 -21.59
C VAL A 42 -16.23 15.16 -23.04
N ILE A 43 -15.11 14.60 -23.47
CA ILE A 43 -14.96 13.93 -24.77
C ILE A 43 -14.47 12.51 -24.53
N VAL A 44 -15.06 11.54 -25.21
CA VAL A 44 -14.60 10.15 -25.17
C VAL A 44 -13.71 9.87 -26.38
N ALA A 45 -12.51 9.39 -26.13
CA ALA A 45 -11.59 8.93 -27.17
C ALA A 45 -11.46 7.39 -27.09
N ILE A 46 -12.00 6.68 -28.07
CA ILE A 46 -11.93 5.23 -28.15
C ILE A 46 -10.63 4.86 -28.87
N ASN A 47 -9.62 4.42 -28.12
CA ASN A 47 -8.26 4.21 -28.60
C ASN A 47 -8.02 2.78 -29.11
N LYS A 48 -6.96 2.57 -29.88
CA LYS A 48 -6.51 1.28 -30.46
C LYS A 48 -7.46 0.70 -31.52
N VAL A 49 -8.12 1.55 -32.30
CA VAL A 49 -9.01 1.14 -33.41
C VAL A 49 -8.26 0.46 -34.57
N ASP A 50 -6.92 0.55 -34.57
CA ASP A 50 -6.05 -0.14 -35.53
C ASP A 50 -5.95 -1.65 -35.30
N LYS A 51 -6.37 -2.15 -34.13
CA LYS A 51 -6.29 -3.58 -33.81
C LYS A 51 -7.45 -4.37 -34.41
N PRO A 52 -7.22 -5.59 -34.90
CA PRO A 52 -8.28 -6.44 -35.46
C PRO A 52 -9.31 -6.88 -34.40
N GLU A 53 -8.92 -6.89 -33.12
CA GLU A 53 -9.78 -7.20 -31.98
C GLU A 53 -10.43 -5.96 -31.34
N ALA A 54 -10.34 -4.80 -31.99
CA ALA A 54 -11.03 -3.60 -31.55
C ALA A 54 -12.55 -3.74 -31.74
N ASP A 55 -13.31 -3.50 -30.67
CA ASP A 55 -14.78 -3.54 -30.68
C ASP A 55 -15.35 -2.23 -30.13
N VAL A 56 -15.55 -1.27 -31.03
CA VAL A 56 -16.03 0.08 -30.69
C VAL A 56 -17.45 0.04 -30.14
N GLU A 57 -18.34 -0.73 -30.77
CA GLU A 57 -19.76 -0.83 -30.36
C GLU A 57 -19.87 -1.36 -28.93
N LYS A 58 -19.09 -2.38 -28.57
CA LYS A 58 -19.06 -2.92 -27.21
C LYS A 58 -18.60 -1.87 -26.19
N VAL A 59 -17.59 -1.06 -26.52
CA VAL A 59 -17.14 0.03 -25.64
C VAL A 59 -18.22 1.10 -25.47
N GLN A 60 -18.87 1.50 -26.55
CA GLN A 60 -19.97 2.48 -26.53
C GLN A 60 -21.13 1.98 -25.65
N HIS A 61 -21.52 0.71 -25.78
CA HIS A 61 -22.55 0.11 -24.93
C HIS A 61 -22.13 0.00 -23.46
N ALA A 62 -20.86 -0.34 -23.19
CA ALA A 62 -20.34 -0.40 -21.83
C ALA A 62 -20.31 0.98 -21.16
N LEU A 63 -19.97 2.03 -21.90
CA LEU A 63 -20.02 3.41 -21.43
C LEU A 63 -21.45 3.86 -21.13
N LEU A 64 -22.41 3.50 -21.99
CA LEU A 64 -23.83 3.76 -21.76
C LEU A 64 -24.32 3.09 -20.47
N ALA A 65 -23.92 1.84 -20.22
CA ALA A 65 -24.26 1.11 -18.99
C ALA A 65 -23.69 1.78 -17.73
N GLU A 66 -22.52 2.41 -17.83
CA GLU A 66 -21.91 3.21 -16.78
C GLU A 66 -22.47 4.65 -16.73
N GLY A 67 -23.50 4.99 -17.51
CA GLY A 67 -24.19 6.27 -17.46
C GLY A 67 -23.50 7.40 -18.23
N ILE A 68 -22.57 7.08 -19.13
CA ILE A 68 -22.01 8.04 -20.10
C ILE A 68 -22.85 7.97 -21.38
N GLN A 69 -23.62 9.02 -21.63
CA GLN A 69 -24.52 9.09 -22.79
C GLN A 69 -23.80 9.72 -23.99
N LEU A 70 -23.39 8.87 -24.93
CA LEU A 70 -22.68 9.29 -26.13
C LEU A 70 -23.63 9.87 -27.20
N GLU A 71 -23.12 10.78 -28.03
CA GLU A 71 -23.86 11.36 -29.17
C GLU A 71 -24.42 10.30 -30.13
N ALA A 72 -23.69 9.20 -30.34
CA ALA A 72 -24.14 8.07 -31.16
C ALA A 72 -25.47 7.45 -30.68
N PHE A 73 -25.79 7.59 -29.39
CA PHE A 73 -27.05 7.14 -28.78
C PHE A 73 -27.99 8.30 -28.42
N GLY A 74 -27.77 9.49 -28.99
CA GLY A 74 -28.59 10.67 -28.74
C GLY A 74 -28.28 11.41 -27.43
N GLY A 75 -27.10 11.19 -26.85
CA GLY A 75 -26.59 11.96 -25.71
C GLY A 75 -25.78 13.20 -26.12
N ASP A 76 -25.13 13.82 -25.14
CA ASP A 76 -24.41 15.10 -25.30
C ASP A 76 -22.89 14.95 -25.32
N ILE A 77 -22.36 13.74 -25.14
CA ILE A 77 -20.92 13.49 -25.03
C ILE A 77 -20.38 12.99 -26.37
N PRO A 78 -19.51 13.74 -27.06
CA PRO A 78 -18.91 13.29 -28.31
C PRO A 78 -17.98 12.10 -28.08
N SER A 79 -18.02 11.14 -28.99
CA SER A 79 -17.13 9.98 -29.02
C SER A 79 -16.34 9.93 -30.32
N ILE A 80 -15.02 9.81 -30.23
CA ILE A 80 -14.11 9.85 -31.37
C ILE A 80 -13.24 8.60 -31.35
N GLU A 81 -13.19 7.92 -32.49
CA GLU A 81 -12.37 6.74 -32.71
C GLU A 81 -10.95 7.16 -33.05
N VAL A 82 -9.97 6.74 -32.24
CA VAL A 82 -8.57 7.15 -32.39
C VAL A 82 -7.60 5.97 -32.36
N SER A 83 -6.48 6.13 -33.04
CA SER A 83 -5.33 5.23 -32.90
C SER A 83 -4.11 6.05 -32.51
N GLY A 84 -3.68 5.92 -31.25
CA GLY A 84 -2.47 6.58 -30.77
C GLY A 84 -1.18 6.12 -31.45
N LEU A 85 -1.20 4.97 -32.16
CA LEU A 85 -0.04 4.46 -32.88
C LEU A 85 0.03 4.97 -34.33
N THR A 86 -1.09 4.97 -35.04
CA THR A 86 -1.15 5.37 -36.46
C THR A 86 -1.43 6.86 -36.64
N GLY A 87 -1.97 7.51 -35.61
CA GLY A 87 -2.43 8.90 -35.66
C GLY A 87 -3.84 9.08 -36.21
N GLN A 88 -4.53 8.00 -36.61
CA GLN A 88 -5.91 8.06 -37.08
C GLN A 88 -6.83 8.71 -36.02
N GLY A 89 -7.71 9.62 -36.46
CA GLY A 89 -8.73 10.28 -35.62
C GLY A 89 -8.21 11.35 -34.66
N LEU A 90 -6.89 11.62 -34.63
CA LEU A 90 -6.35 12.68 -33.78
C LEU A 90 -6.73 14.09 -34.26
N ASP A 91 -6.82 14.30 -35.57
CA ASP A 91 -7.27 15.58 -36.13
C ASP A 91 -8.73 15.86 -35.73
N ASP A 92 -9.62 14.86 -35.87
CA ASP A 92 -11.02 14.95 -35.44
C ASP A 92 -11.13 15.22 -33.92
N LEU A 93 -10.25 14.61 -33.11
CA LEU A 93 -10.18 14.86 -31.67
C LEU A 93 -9.79 16.32 -31.36
N ILE A 94 -8.84 16.89 -32.09
CA ILE A 94 -8.40 18.28 -31.92
C ILE A 94 -9.52 19.23 -32.34
N GLU A 95 -10.19 18.98 -33.45
CA GLU A 95 -11.32 19.79 -33.91
C GLU A 95 -12.47 19.77 -32.90
N THR A 96 -12.83 18.59 -32.38
CA THR A 96 -13.91 18.46 -31.40
C THR A 96 -13.55 19.12 -30.07
N LEU A 97 -12.29 19.00 -29.62
CA LEU A 97 -11.78 19.74 -28.45
C LEU A 97 -11.92 21.25 -28.62
N SER A 98 -11.58 21.75 -29.81
CA SER A 98 -11.66 23.18 -30.13
C SER A 98 -13.12 23.65 -30.14
N LEU A 99 -14.02 22.89 -30.78
CA LEU A 99 -15.45 23.18 -30.81
C LEU A 99 -16.05 23.21 -29.40
N MET A 100 -15.70 22.24 -28.55
CA MET A 100 -16.24 22.20 -27.19
C MET A 100 -15.76 23.38 -26.34
N ALA A 101 -14.49 23.80 -26.50
CA ALA A 101 -13.96 25.00 -25.84
C ALA A 101 -14.68 26.28 -26.29
N GLU A 102 -15.04 26.39 -27.58
CA GLU A 102 -15.83 27.50 -28.11
C GLU A 102 -17.25 27.52 -27.54
N VAL A 103 -17.92 26.37 -27.48
CA VAL A 103 -19.27 26.23 -26.91
C VAL A 103 -19.30 26.60 -25.43
N GLN A 104 -18.24 26.30 -24.68
CA GLN A 104 -18.12 26.65 -23.26
C GLN A 104 -17.87 28.14 -22.99
N ASP A 105 -17.50 28.94 -24.01
CA ASP A 105 -17.18 30.38 -23.88
C ASP A 105 -16.20 30.65 -22.71
N LEU A 106 -15.06 29.95 -22.72
CA LEU A 106 -14.05 30.04 -21.66
C LEU A 106 -13.47 31.45 -21.57
N ARG A 107 -13.59 32.07 -20.40
CA ARG A 107 -13.14 33.45 -20.14
C ARG A 107 -12.27 33.54 -18.90
N ALA A 108 -11.22 34.34 -18.99
CA ALA A 108 -10.36 34.65 -17.85
C ALA A 108 -9.89 36.10 -17.90
N GLU A 109 -9.75 36.72 -16.73
CA GLU A 109 -9.12 38.03 -16.62
C GLU A 109 -7.62 37.89 -16.83
N GLN A 110 -7.05 38.61 -17.79
CA GLN A 110 -5.64 38.48 -18.15
C GLN A 110 -4.71 39.45 -17.40
N ASP A 111 -5.25 40.39 -16.64
CA ASP A 111 -4.47 41.35 -15.85
C ASP A 111 -4.88 41.34 -14.38
N GLY A 112 -4.09 41.97 -13.52
CA GLY A 112 -4.29 41.97 -12.08
C GLY A 112 -3.57 40.80 -11.37
N PRO A 113 -3.85 40.61 -10.06
CA PRO A 113 -3.18 39.62 -9.24
C PRO A 113 -3.39 38.20 -9.77
N ALA A 114 -2.30 37.45 -9.91
CA ALA A 114 -2.37 36.08 -10.35
C ALA A 114 -3.06 35.19 -9.31
N TYR A 115 -3.95 34.33 -9.80
CA TYR A 115 -4.57 33.23 -9.09
C TYR A 115 -4.37 31.95 -9.90
N GLY A 116 -4.15 30.83 -9.22
CA GLY A 116 -3.94 29.56 -9.88
C GLY A 116 -3.87 28.41 -8.90
N HIS A 117 -3.40 27.26 -9.39
CA HIS A 117 -3.27 26.04 -8.57
C HIS A 117 -1.90 25.42 -8.77
N VAL A 118 -1.36 24.84 -7.71
CA VAL A 118 -0.15 24.03 -7.79
C VAL A 118 -0.50 22.68 -8.40
N ILE A 119 0.05 22.37 -9.57
CA ILE A 119 -0.06 21.03 -10.17
C ILE A 119 0.85 20.07 -9.39
N GLU A 120 2.11 20.45 -9.23
CA GLU A 120 3.14 19.59 -8.66
C GLU A 120 4.31 20.39 -8.09
N SER A 121 4.95 19.87 -7.04
CA SER A 121 6.09 20.51 -6.37
C SER A 121 7.29 19.58 -6.34
N LYS A 122 8.49 20.12 -6.56
CA LYS A 122 9.76 19.38 -6.54
C LYS A 122 10.93 20.20 -6.03
N MET A 123 11.93 19.52 -5.46
CA MET A 123 13.22 20.11 -5.12
C MET A 123 14.15 20.03 -6.32
N HIS A 124 14.57 21.18 -6.85
CA HIS A 124 15.50 21.24 -7.97
C HIS A 124 16.89 21.68 -7.50
N LYS A 125 17.93 20.94 -7.89
CA LYS A 125 19.32 21.31 -7.59
C LYS A 125 19.64 22.68 -8.21
N GLY A 126 20.17 23.60 -7.42
CA GLY A 126 20.50 24.97 -7.84
C GLY A 126 19.34 25.98 -7.80
N LEU A 127 18.10 25.57 -8.11
CA LEU A 127 16.92 26.47 -8.07
C LEU A 127 16.18 26.42 -6.73
N GLY A 128 16.44 25.40 -5.90
CA GLY A 128 15.77 25.20 -4.62
C GLY A 128 14.37 24.61 -4.77
N SER A 129 13.44 25.05 -3.92
CA SER A 129 12.04 24.63 -3.99
C SER A 129 11.36 25.23 -5.24
N THR A 130 10.78 24.36 -6.06
CA THR A 130 10.07 24.71 -7.30
C THR A 130 8.69 24.07 -7.32
N ALA A 131 7.73 24.73 -7.96
CA ALA A 131 6.39 24.20 -8.16
C ALA A 131 5.83 24.60 -9.52
N THR A 132 5.15 23.69 -10.19
CA THR A 132 4.42 23.95 -11.43
C THR A 132 3.06 24.56 -11.06
N VAL A 133 2.82 25.79 -11.50
CA VAL A 133 1.60 26.54 -11.23
C VAL A 133 0.80 26.68 -12.51
N LEU A 134 -0.44 26.22 -12.50
CA LEU A 134 -1.43 26.53 -13.53
C LEU A 134 -2.10 27.85 -13.18
N VAL A 135 -1.91 28.86 -14.02
CA VAL A 135 -2.55 30.17 -13.82
C VAL A 135 -3.99 30.08 -14.31
N SER A 136 -4.94 30.46 -13.47
CA SER A 136 -6.39 30.46 -13.81
C SER A 136 -6.93 31.88 -14.02
N ARG A 137 -6.33 32.89 -13.38
CA ARG A 137 -6.72 34.29 -13.51
C ARG A 137 -5.53 35.21 -13.26
N GLY A 138 -5.54 36.40 -13.88
CA GLY A 138 -4.54 37.44 -13.73
C GLY A 138 -3.24 37.10 -14.43
N ARG A 139 -2.19 37.84 -14.09
CA ARG A 139 -0.88 37.71 -14.74
C ARG A 139 0.22 37.51 -13.73
N LEU A 140 0.84 36.33 -13.77
CA LEU A 140 1.99 36.04 -12.91
C LEU A 140 3.26 36.57 -13.55
N ILE A 141 4.04 37.34 -12.78
CA ILE A 141 5.30 37.94 -13.24
C ILE A 141 6.44 37.62 -12.27
N SER A 142 7.68 37.72 -12.77
CA SER A 142 8.86 37.67 -11.93
C SER A 142 8.83 38.76 -10.86
N SER A 143 9.41 38.46 -9.68
CA SER A 143 9.37 39.28 -8.47
C SER A 143 8.02 39.43 -7.77
N ALA A 144 6.95 38.81 -8.26
CA ALA A 144 5.68 38.74 -7.53
C ALA A 144 5.83 37.96 -6.22
N HIS A 145 5.07 38.36 -5.19
CA HIS A 145 4.95 37.60 -3.95
C HIS A 145 3.72 36.71 -4.03
N ILE A 146 3.91 35.43 -3.76
CA ILE A 146 2.88 34.41 -3.88
C ILE A 146 2.77 33.59 -2.59
N LEU A 147 1.56 33.12 -2.34
CA LEU A 147 1.18 32.26 -1.22
C LEU A 147 0.47 31.02 -1.77
N ALA A 148 0.85 29.83 -1.31
CA ALA A 148 0.16 28.58 -1.59
C ALA A 148 0.12 27.71 -0.33
N GLY A 149 -1.08 27.37 0.13
CA GLY A 149 -1.28 26.68 1.40
C GLY A 149 -0.55 27.38 2.56
N THR A 150 0.38 26.67 3.19
CA THR A 150 1.29 27.16 4.25
C THR A 150 2.71 27.47 3.75
N SER A 151 2.89 27.65 2.45
CA SER A 151 4.14 28.08 1.82
C SER A 151 3.99 29.47 1.19
N CYS A 152 5.07 30.25 1.20
CA CYS A 152 5.14 31.50 0.46
C CYS A 152 6.47 31.64 -0.26
N GLY A 153 6.49 32.50 -1.27
CA GLY A 153 7.68 32.72 -2.08
C GLY A 153 7.67 34.08 -2.77
N LYS A 154 8.85 34.48 -3.22
CA LYS A 154 9.00 35.55 -4.21
C LYS A 154 9.46 34.91 -5.50
N VAL A 155 8.69 35.08 -6.58
CA VAL A 155 8.97 34.48 -7.89
C VAL A 155 10.35 34.97 -8.36
N ARG A 156 11.30 34.04 -8.52
CA ARG A 156 12.66 34.35 -9.00
C ARG A 156 12.77 34.12 -10.50
N LEU A 157 12.42 32.91 -10.91
CA LEU A 157 12.43 32.45 -12.29
C LEU A 157 11.12 31.69 -12.56
N MET A 158 10.55 31.94 -13.73
CA MET A 158 9.47 31.15 -14.31
C MET A 158 9.97 30.50 -15.59
N SER A 159 9.66 29.22 -15.77
CA SER A 159 10.00 28.47 -16.98
C SER A 159 8.77 27.74 -17.52
N ASP A 160 8.69 27.60 -18.84
CA ASP A 160 7.64 26.81 -19.50
C ASP A 160 7.95 25.30 -19.44
N SER A 161 7.13 24.49 -20.11
CA SER A 161 7.29 23.03 -20.19
C SER A 161 8.57 22.59 -20.92
N SER A 162 9.15 23.42 -21.78
CA SER A 162 10.43 23.18 -22.46
C SER A 162 11.64 23.58 -21.59
N GLY A 163 11.39 24.23 -20.45
CA GLY A 163 12.41 24.78 -19.57
C GLY A 163 12.88 26.19 -19.97
N ALA A 164 12.33 26.76 -21.05
CA ALA A 164 12.67 28.11 -21.49
C ALA A 164 12.11 29.16 -20.50
N PRO A 165 12.86 30.23 -20.21
CA PRO A 165 12.43 31.25 -19.26
C PRO A 165 11.28 32.08 -19.82
N VAL A 166 10.25 32.31 -19.00
CA VAL A 166 9.06 33.09 -19.34
C VAL A 166 9.00 34.36 -18.50
N LYS A 167 8.66 35.50 -19.13
CA LYS A 167 8.57 36.80 -18.42
C LYS A 167 7.24 37.00 -17.70
N ALA A 168 6.16 36.46 -18.26
CA ALA A 168 4.82 36.53 -17.73
C ALA A 168 4.07 35.23 -18.06
N ALA A 169 3.21 34.78 -17.15
CA ALA A 169 2.29 33.68 -17.37
C ALA A 169 0.84 34.19 -17.29
N TYR A 170 0.05 33.80 -18.28
CA TYR A 170 -1.36 34.18 -18.44
C TYR A 170 -2.28 33.01 -18.09
N PRO A 171 -3.60 33.23 -17.92
CA PRO A 171 -4.55 32.17 -17.66
C PRO A 171 -4.47 31.04 -18.71
N GLY A 172 -4.51 29.79 -18.25
CA GLY A 172 -4.31 28.58 -19.08
C GLY A 172 -2.86 28.14 -19.22
N MET A 173 -1.87 28.97 -18.88
CA MET A 173 -0.46 28.58 -18.92
C MET A 173 -0.04 27.86 -17.62
N ALA A 174 0.64 26.72 -17.77
CA ALA A 174 1.36 26.06 -16.70
C ALA A 174 2.83 26.46 -16.72
N VAL A 175 3.33 27.06 -15.64
CA VAL A 175 4.73 27.49 -15.51
C VAL A 175 5.39 26.95 -14.26
N THR A 176 6.65 26.53 -14.39
CA THR A 176 7.48 26.14 -13.24
C THR A 176 7.98 27.40 -12.55
N VAL A 177 7.58 27.59 -11.30
CA VAL A 177 7.93 28.74 -10.47
C VAL A 177 8.98 28.36 -9.45
N SER A 178 10.05 29.16 -9.36
CA SER A 178 11.09 29.05 -8.33
C SER A 178 11.05 30.22 -7.33
N GLY A 179 11.69 30.02 -6.17
CA GLY A 179 11.78 31.05 -5.11
C GLY A 179 10.80 30.86 -3.95
N TRP A 180 10.24 29.65 -3.82
CA TRP A 180 9.46 29.22 -2.67
C TRP A 180 10.34 29.05 -1.43
N ARG A 181 9.84 29.44 -0.26
CA ARG A 181 10.54 29.22 1.03
C ARG A 181 10.45 27.77 1.50
N SER A 182 9.31 27.13 1.27
CA SER A 182 9.06 25.70 1.49
C SER A 182 8.32 25.12 0.29
N LEU A 183 8.26 23.80 0.15
CA LEU A 183 7.47 23.18 -0.92
C LEU A 183 5.98 23.41 -0.66
N PRO A 184 5.23 24.01 -1.60
CA PRO A 184 3.78 24.05 -1.48
C PRO A 184 3.17 22.66 -1.75
N GLY A 185 1.99 22.41 -1.20
CA GLY A 185 1.25 21.16 -1.44
C GLY A 185 0.73 21.09 -2.86
N ALA A 186 0.65 19.88 -3.43
CA ALA A 186 0.01 19.69 -4.73
C ALA A 186 -1.50 19.86 -4.60
N GLY A 187 -2.10 20.70 -5.44
CA GLY A 187 -3.49 21.13 -5.36
C GLY A 187 -3.73 22.40 -4.54
N ASP A 188 -2.70 22.97 -3.90
CA ASP A 188 -2.85 24.23 -3.16
C ASP A 188 -3.20 25.38 -4.11
N GLU A 189 -4.14 26.23 -3.69
CA GLU A 189 -4.45 27.49 -4.37
C GLU A 189 -3.26 28.46 -4.23
N VAL A 190 -2.82 29.00 -5.36
CA VAL A 190 -1.78 30.02 -5.47
C VAL A 190 -2.44 31.38 -5.59
N VAL A 191 -2.07 32.29 -4.68
CA VAL A 191 -2.57 33.67 -4.67
C VAL A 191 -1.41 34.65 -4.64
N GLN A 192 -1.41 35.60 -5.57
CA GLN A 192 -0.49 36.74 -5.57
C GLN A 192 -0.98 37.86 -4.64
N GLY A 193 -0.05 38.47 -3.89
CA GLY A 193 -0.36 39.60 -3.03
C GLY A 193 0.84 40.50 -2.76
N SER A 194 0.67 41.50 -1.90
CA SER A 194 1.79 42.30 -1.38
C SER A 194 2.62 41.47 -0.38
N GLU A 195 3.88 41.85 -0.16
CA GLU A 195 4.73 41.15 0.83
C GLU A 195 4.11 41.16 2.24
N GLY A 196 3.51 42.28 2.64
CA GLY A 196 2.86 42.43 3.94
C GLY A 196 1.63 41.53 4.08
N ASP A 197 0.80 41.45 3.04
CA ASP A 197 -0.43 40.65 3.07
C ASP A 197 -0.13 39.16 3.02
N VAL A 198 0.84 38.74 2.19
CA VAL A 198 1.28 37.33 2.11
C VAL A 198 1.83 36.86 3.46
N LYS A 199 2.62 37.69 4.17
CA LYS A 199 3.13 37.33 5.50
C LYS A 199 2.00 37.21 6.54
N LYS A 200 1.06 38.15 6.56
CA LYS A 200 -0.10 38.10 7.46
C LYS A 200 -0.98 36.87 7.18
N ALA A 201 -1.27 36.61 5.91
CA ALA A 201 -2.06 35.46 5.48
C ALA A 201 -1.38 34.13 5.84
N LEU A 202 -0.05 34.02 5.64
CA LEU A 202 0.72 32.85 6.04
C LEU A 202 0.62 32.59 7.55
N ALA A 203 0.86 33.61 8.38
CA ALA A 203 0.77 33.47 9.84
C ALA A 203 -0.63 33.02 10.28
N ASN A 204 -1.69 33.56 9.68
CA ASN A 204 -3.06 33.15 9.95
C ASN A 204 -3.33 31.70 9.54
N ARG A 205 -2.86 31.27 8.37
CA ARG A 205 -3.03 29.89 7.88
C ARG A 205 -2.27 28.87 8.73
N VAL A 206 -1.03 29.18 9.12
CA VAL A 206 -0.23 28.33 10.02
C VAL A 206 -0.91 28.21 11.38
N ARG A 207 -1.32 29.32 12.00
CA ARG A 207 -2.03 29.30 13.29
C ARG A 207 -3.33 28.49 13.21
N LYS A 208 -4.10 28.64 12.13
CA LYS A 208 -5.35 27.88 11.92
C LYS A 208 -5.05 26.39 11.83
N LYS A 209 -4.02 25.99 11.06
CA LYS A 209 -3.60 24.60 10.90
C LYS A 209 -3.13 24.00 12.23
N GLU A 210 -2.37 24.74 13.02
CA GLU A 210 -1.94 24.30 14.36
C GLU A 210 -3.13 24.05 15.29
N VAL A 211 -4.12 24.95 15.32
CA VAL A 211 -5.34 24.76 16.12
C VAL A 211 -6.12 23.54 15.65
N GLU A 212 -6.25 23.35 14.34
CA GLU A 212 -6.94 22.19 13.76
C GLU A 212 -6.23 20.89 14.09
N THR A 213 -4.89 20.83 14.00
CA THR A 213 -4.13 19.64 14.41
C THR A 213 -4.31 19.34 15.90
N VAL A 214 -4.32 20.36 16.76
CA VAL A 214 -4.55 20.16 18.20
C VAL A 214 -5.96 19.64 18.48
N LEU A 215 -6.97 20.08 17.73
CA LEU A 215 -8.35 19.59 17.87
C LEU A 215 -8.47 18.13 17.43
N VAL A 216 -7.88 17.77 16.29
CA VAL A 216 -7.85 16.38 15.80
C VAL A 216 -7.11 15.48 16.78
N ASP A 217 -5.97 15.93 17.32
CA ASP A 217 -5.23 15.20 18.34
C ASP A 217 -6.05 15.06 19.63
N ALA A 218 -6.78 16.10 20.04
CA ALA A 218 -7.66 16.04 21.20
C ALA A 218 -8.83 15.07 20.99
N GLU A 219 -9.43 15.03 19.80
CA GLU A 219 -10.46 14.06 19.43
C GLU A 219 -9.89 12.63 19.40
N ALA A 220 -8.73 12.41 18.79
CA ALA A 220 -8.05 11.12 18.79
C ALA A 220 -7.70 10.65 20.21
N ILE A 221 -7.24 11.56 21.08
CA ILE A 221 -6.99 11.28 22.50
C ILE A 221 -8.29 10.96 23.23
N ASN A 222 -9.39 11.66 22.94
CA ASN A 222 -10.69 11.42 23.56
C ASN A 222 -11.29 10.07 23.12
N VAL A 223 -11.18 9.72 21.84
CA VAL A 223 -11.59 8.41 21.30
C VAL A 223 -10.74 7.30 21.90
N ALA A 224 -9.41 7.47 21.97
CA ALA A 224 -8.52 6.50 22.62
C ALA A 224 -8.85 6.32 24.11
N ARG A 225 -9.14 7.41 24.83
CA ARG A 225 -9.57 7.36 26.24
C ARG A 225 -10.96 6.73 26.42
N ALA A 226 -11.87 6.90 25.46
CA ALA A 226 -13.18 6.27 25.49
C ALA A 226 -13.06 4.75 25.26
N ALA A 227 -12.26 4.33 24.29
CA ALA A 227 -11.96 2.93 24.02
C ALA A 227 -11.25 2.25 25.22
N GLU A 228 -10.35 2.96 25.90
CA GLU A 228 -9.70 2.47 27.12
C GLU A 228 -10.70 2.30 28.27
N ARG A 229 -11.62 3.25 28.47
CA ARG A 229 -12.69 3.14 29.49
C ARG A 229 -13.65 1.99 29.21
N GLU A 230 -13.91 1.69 27.94
CA GLU A 230 -14.75 0.57 27.52
C GLU A 230 -14.04 -0.77 27.71
N ARG A 231 -12.73 -0.84 27.45
CA ARG A 231 -11.89 -1.99 27.79
C ARG A 231 -11.85 -2.28 29.28
N VAL A 232 -11.60 -1.25 30.11
CA VAL A 232 -11.59 -1.40 31.57
C VAL A 232 -12.95 -1.89 32.10
N ARG A 233 -14.08 -1.39 31.57
CA ARG A 233 -15.41 -1.92 31.91
C ARG A 233 -15.61 -3.38 31.49
N SER A 234 -15.07 -3.79 30.34
CA SER A 234 -15.15 -5.17 29.86
C SER A 234 -14.21 -6.14 30.60
N GLU A 235 -13.15 -5.62 31.22
CA GLU A 235 -12.21 -6.36 32.06
C GLU A 235 -12.74 -6.52 33.50
N GLU A 236 -13.50 -5.54 34.02
CA GLU A 236 -14.20 -5.65 35.30
C GLU A 236 -15.26 -6.78 35.31
N ASP A 237 -15.84 -7.13 34.16
CA ASP A 237 -16.77 -8.27 34.01
C ASP A 237 -16.08 -9.64 33.83
N LYS A 238 -14.75 -9.69 33.71
CA LYS A 238 -13.97 -10.93 33.50
C LYS A 238 -12.95 -11.19 34.61
N SER A 239 -13.35 -10.96 35.87
CA SER A 239 -12.63 -11.48 37.01
C SER A 239 -12.78 -13.00 37.12
N HIS A 240 -12.01 -13.77 36.32
CA HIS A 240 -11.39 -15.05 36.68
C HIS A 240 -10.70 -15.66 35.45
N GLY A 241 -9.37 -15.66 35.45
CA GLY A 241 -8.56 -16.67 34.75
C GLY A 241 -7.58 -16.16 33.71
N VAL A 242 -6.29 -16.28 34.06
CA VAL A 242 -5.09 -16.32 33.20
C VAL A 242 -4.61 -14.97 32.66
N LYS A 243 -3.47 -14.53 33.22
CA LYS A 243 -2.59 -13.53 32.61
C LYS A 243 -2.11 -14.08 31.26
N ASN A 244 -2.72 -13.65 30.18
CA ASN A 244 -2.12 -13.79 28.86
C ASN A 244 -0.94 -12.82 28.77
N GLU A 245 0.21 -13.35 28.39
CA GLU A 245 1.42 -12.60 28.11
C GLU A 245 1.13 -11.49 27.10
N SER A 246 1.71 -10.33 27.37
CA SER A 246 1.71 -9.09 26.59
C SER A 246 1.51 -9.26 25.07
N ASP A 247 0.30 -9.00 24.58
CA ASP A 247 0.08 -8.75 23.15
C ASP A 247 0.45 -7.29 22.88
N GLY A 248 1.75 -7.06 22.63
CA GLY A 248 2.36 -5.75 22.42
C GLY A 248 1.96 -5.10 21.08
N GLY A 249 0.68 -5.04 20.76
CA GLY A 249 0.15 -4.46 19.52
C GLY A 249 0.69 -5.11 18.23
N PRO A 250 0.19 -4.68 17.06
CA PRO A 250 0.75 -5.13 15.79
C PRO A 250 2.20 -4.64 15.65
N LYS A 251 3.07 -5.51 15.15
CA LYS A 251 4.44 -5.13 14.78
C LYS A 251 4.39 -4.12 13.64
N GLU A 252 5.19 -3.07 13.75
CA GLU A 252 5.19 -1.98 12.77
C GLU A 252 6.44 -2.03 11.90
N LEU A 253 6.27 -2.08 10.58
CA LEU A 253 7.33 -1.74 9.64
C LEU A 253 7.32 -0.22 9.45
N ARG A 254 8.30 0.46 10.03
CA ARG A 254 8.42 1.92 9.98
C ARG A 254 9.14 2.37 8.72
N LEU A 255 8.53 3.28 7.98
CA LEU A 255 9.03 3.77 6.70
C LEU A 255 9.35 5.26 6.74
N VAL A 256 10.49 5.63 6.16
CA VAL A 256 10.81 7.00 5.75
C VAL A 256 10.78 7.03 4.22
N ILE A 257 9.88 7.83 3.63
CA ILE A 257 9.64 7.83 2.18
C ILE A 257 10.22 9.11 1.56
N LYS A 258 11.01 8.93 0.51
CA LYS A 258 11.52 10.00 -0.35
C LYS A 258 11.04 9.81 -1.77
N GLY A 259 10.49 10.86 -2.36
CA GLY A 259 10.04 10.87 -3.74
C GLY A 259 10.59 12.06 -4.52
N ASP A 260 10.50 12.00 -5.84
CA ASP A 260 10.98 13.04 -6.75
C ASP A 260 10.09 14.28 -6.74
N VAL A 261 8.79 14.06 -6.65
CA VAL A 261 7.74 15.08 -6.64
C VAL A 261 6.75 14.81 -5.50
N SER A 262 6.05 15.85 -5.03
CA SER A 262 5.09 15.74 -3.93
C SER A 262 3.96 14.75 -4.22
N GLY A 263 3.45 14.74 -5.46
CA GLY A 263 2.38 13.84 -5.86
C GLY A 263 2.79 12.36 -5.77
N SER A 264 3.98 12.02 -6.26
CA SER A 264 4.54 10.67 -6.16
C SER A 264 4.64 10.18 -4.72
N VAL A 265 5.06 11.06 -3.80
CA VAL A 265 5.13 10.71 -2.38
C VAL A 265 3.75 10.38 -1.81
N GLU A 266 2.73 11.19 -2.10
CA GLU A 266 1.35 10.93 -1.67
C GLU A 266 0.83 9.59 -2.23
N ALA A 267 1.11 9.30 -3.50
CA ALA A 267 0.70 8.05 -4.13
C ALA A 267 1.38 6.82 -3.50
N VAL A 268 2.68 6.92 -3.19
CA VAL A 268 3.41 5.85 -2.51
C VAL A 268 2.89 5.66 -1.09
N VAL A 269 2.63 6.73 -0.34
CA VAL A 269 2.04 6.65 1.01
C VAL A 269 0.70 5.91 0.96
N GLY A 270 -0.23 6.36 0.12
CA GLY A 270 -1.55 5.73 0.01
C GLY A 270 -1.50 4.27 -0.43
N ALA A 271 -0.54 3.90 -1.29
CA ALA A 271 -0.35 2.51 -1.72
C ALA A 271 0.24 1.61 -0.62
N LEU A 272 1.05 2.17 0.29
CA LEU A 272 1.74 1.41 1.34
C LEU A 272 0.97 1.35 2.66
N GLU A 273 0.18 2.37 3.00
CA GLU A 273 -0.63 2.40 4.23
C GLU A 273 -1.67 1.27 4.28
N GLY A 274 -2.14 0.80 3.12
CA GLY A 274 -3.06 -0.34 3.02
C GLY A 274 -2.41 -1.71 3.22
N ILE A 275 -1.07 -1.80 3.34
CA ILE A 275 -0.36 -3.07 3.48
C ILE A 275 -0.25 -3.44 4.96
N GLY A 276 -0.87 -4.56 5.34
CA GLY A 276 -0.80 -5.09 6.70
C GLY A 276 -2.10 -5.75 7.16
N ASN A 277 -2.10 -6.15 8.42
CA ASN A 277 -3.25 -6.70 9.15
C ASN A 277 -3.13 -6.39 10.65
N ASN A 278 -3.98 -7.01 11.48
CA ASN A 278 -4.01 -6.79 12.93
C ASN A 278 -2.74 -7.27 13.66
N LYS A 279 -1.83 -7.99 13.00
CA LYS A 279 -0.59 -8.53 13.58
C LYS A 279 0.67 -7.81 13.10
N ALA A 280 0.70 -7.36 11.84
CA ALA A 280 1.80 -6.58 11.30
C ALA A 280 1.28 -5.50 10.35
N ARG A 281 1.76 -4.26 10.49
CA ARG A 281 1.32 -3.12 9.67
C ARG A 281 2.47 -2.24 9.23
N VAL A 282 2.26 -1.50 8.14
CA VAL A 282 3.14 -0.40 7.74
C VAL A 282 2.81 0.84 8.57
N LYS A 283 3.86 1.60 8.93
CA LYS A 283 3.73 2.93 9.51
C LYS A 283 4.66 3.91 8.82
N VAL A 284 4.10 4.89 8.13
CA VAL A 284 4.88 5.98 7.56
C VAL A 284 5.23 6.97 8.67
N VAL A 285 6.53 7.14 8.93
CA VAL A 285 7.03 8.03 9.99
C VAL A 285 7.31 9.43 9.45
N SER A 286 7.87 9.48 8.24
CA SER A 286 8.27 10.74 7.61
C SER A 286 8.24 10.60 6.11
N THR A 287 7.89 11.70 5.45
CA THR A 287 7.81 11.81 4.01
C THR A 287 8.57 13.05 3.56
N GLY A 288 9.30 12.97 2.46
CA GLY A 288 10.00 14.13 1.91
C GLY A 288 10.17 14.06 0.40
N VAL A 289 10.42 15.22 -0.20
CA VAL A 289 10.68 15.36 -1.62
C VAL A 289 12.16 15.66 -1.86
N GLY A 290 12.77 14.97 -2.82
CA GLY A 290 14.18 15.07 -3.19
C GLY A 290 15.01 13.84 -2.83
N ASP A 291 16.27 13.88 -3.25
CA ASP A 291 17.26 12.82 -2.99
C ASP A 291 17.41 12.51 -1.48
N VAL A 292 17.80 11.28 -1.17
CA VAL A 292 18.02 10.82 0.21
C VAL A 292 19.21 11.55 0.83
N MET A 293 19.05 12.09 2.04
CA MET A 293 20.11 12.77 2.79
C MET A 293 20.55 11.96 4.02
N GLU A 294 21.72 12.28 4.59
CA GLU A 294 22.18 11.66 5.85
C GLU A 294 21.20 11.88 7.01
N SER A 295 20.52 13.03 7.05
CA SER A 295 19.49 13.31 8.06
C SER A 295 18.35 12.31 8.02
N ASP A 296 17.99 11.81 6.84
CA ASP A 296 16.93 10.82 6.66
C ASP A 296 17.38 9.44 7.16
N VAL A 297 18.66 9.10 6.95
CA VAL A 297 19.29 7.89 7.50
C VAL A 297 19.32 7.92 9.02
N MET A 298 19.69 9.05 9.62
CA MET A 298 19.70 9.21 11.08
C MET A 298 18.30 9.11 11.67
N MET A 299 17.30 9.67 10.98
CA MET A 299 15.90 9.56 11.37
C MET A 299 15.41 8.11 11.30
N ALA A 300 15.66 7.42 10.19
CA ALA A 300 15.29 6.02 10.01
C ALA A 300 15.96 5.12 11.06
N LYS A 301 17.22 5.38 11.41
CA LYS A 301 17.91 4.70 12.51
C LYS A 301 17.21 4.92 13.84
N ALA A 302 16.88 6.17 14.18
CA ALA A 302 16.26 6.51 15.46
C ALA A 302 14.90 5.85 15.67
N VAL A 303 14.18 5.57 14.58
CA VAL A 303 12.88 4.90 14.61
C VAL A 303 12.94 3.41 14.27
N GLU A 304 14.13 2.83 14.09
CA GLU A 304 14.33 1.44 13.66
C GLU A 304 13.55 1.10 12.38
N GLY A 305 13.55 2.03 11.43
CA GLY A 305 12.83 1.94 10.17
C GLY A 305 13.73 1.73 8.95
N MET A 306 13.10 1.64 7.79
CA MET A 306 13.77 1.61 6.49
C MET A 306 13.43 2.83 5.64
N ILE A 307 14.29 3.13 4.67
CA ILE A 307 14.07 4.21 3.71
C ILE A 307 13.57 3.64 2.39
N ILE A 308 12.50 4.23 1.87
CA ILE A 308 11.98 4.01 0.52
C ILE A 308 12.32 5.22 -0.33
N ALA A 309 13.08 5.01 -1.40
CA ALA A 309 13.49 6.03 -2.37
C ALA A 309 12.77 5.79 -3.71
N PHE A 310 11.68 6.52 -3.96
CA PHE A 310 10.90 6.43 -5.19
C PHE A 310 11.36 7.47 -6.21
N SER A 311 11.90 7.00 -7.34
CA SER A 311 12.37 7.86 -8.44
C SER A 311 13.40 8.94 -8.07
N VAL A 312 14.09 8.77 -6.94
CA VAL A 312 15.16 9.67 -6.47
C VAL A 312 16.48 8.94 -6.33
N ASN A 313 17.57 9.71 -6.28
CA ASN A 313 18.90 9.14 -6.09
C ASN A 313 19.24 9.03 -4.61
N THR A 314 20.12 8.08 -4.29
CA THR A 314 20.77 7.97 -2.98
C THR A 314 22.24 8.32 -3.17
N PRO A 315 22.69 9.53 -2.79
CA PRO A 315 24.09 9.92 -2.91
C PRO A 315 25.00 9.00 -2.07
N ARG A 316 26.26 8.83 -2.50
CA ARG A 316 27.26 7.96 -1.84
C ARG A 316 27.44 8.24 -0.34
N LEU A 317 27.30 9.50 0.08
CA LEU A 317 27.34 9.88 1.50
C LEU A 317 26.19 9.23 2.29
N ALA A 318 24.96 9.30 1.76
CA ALA A 318 23.79 8.68 2.36
C ALA A 318 23.90 7.14 2.36
N GLU A 319 24.39 6.53 1.28
CA GLU A 319 24.64 5.08 1.22
C GLU A 319 25.67 4.63 2.26
N SER A 320 26.79 5.36 2.39
CA SER A 320 27.82 5.07 3.39
C SER A 320 27.28 5.20 4.81
N ALA A 321 26.51 6.26 5.09
CA ALA A 321 25.86 6.43 6.38
C ALA A 321 24.87 5.29 6.66
N ALA A 322 24.10 4.85 5.67
CA ALA A 322 23.14 3.76 5.83
C ALA A 322 23.84 2.42 6.12
N ALA A 323 24.93 2.11 5.42
CA ALA A 323 25.74 0.93 5.66
C ALA A 323 26.36 0.91 7.07
N GLN A 324 26.89 2.06 7.53
CA GLN A 324 27.46 2.19 8.88
C GLN A 324 26.41 2.06 9.99
N ASN A 325 25.18 2.51 9.74
CA ASN A 325 24.11 2.51 10.72
C ASN A 325 23.14 1.33 10.58
N HIS A 326 23.41 0.40 9.65
CA HIS A 326 22.56 -0.76 9.33
C HIS A 326 21.11 -0.38 8.98
N VAL A 327 20.92 0.75 8.29
CA VAL A 327 19.60 1.20 7.83
C VAL A 327 19.34 0.68 6.42
N PRO A 328 18.28 -0.13 6.18
CA PRO A 328 17.95 -0.58 4.84
C PRO A 328 17.43 0.58 3.98
N ILE A 329 17.96 0.70 2.76
CA ILE A 329 17.43 1.62 1.74
C ILE A 329 16.98 0.78 0.54
N TYR A 330 15.72 0.95 0.14
CA TYR A 330 15.20 0.36 -1.09
C TYR A 330 14.85 1.46 -2.08
N SER A 331 15.44 1.41 -3.27
CA SER A 331 15.23 2.39 -4.34
C SER A 331 14.58 1.75 -5.56
N SER A 332 13.55 2.40 -6.10
CA SER A 332 12.87 1.94 -7.32
C SER A 332 12.19 3.10 -8.03
N LYS A 333 12.09 3.01 -9.35
CA LYS A 333 11.31 3.93 -10.18
C LYS A 333 9.87 3.44 -10.40
N ILE A 334 9.53 2.25 -9.92
CA ILE A 334 8.26 1.57 -10.17
C ILE A 334 7.61 1.27 -8.82
N ILE A 335 6.39 1.80 -8.63
CA ILE A 335 5.66 1.73 -7.36
C ILE A 335 5.33 0.28 -6.94
N TYR A 336 4.95 -0.58 -7.89
CA TYR A 336 4.61 -1.98 -7.60
C TYR A 336 5.79 -2.77 -6.99
N ARG A 337 7.03 -2.49 -7.45
CA ARG A 337 8.22 -3.13 -6.87
C ARG A 337 8.45 -2.74 -5.41
N ILE A 338 8.13 -1.49 -5.06
CA ILE A 338 8.18 -1.01 -3.68
C ILE A 338 7.09 -1.71 -2.85
N MET A 339 5.87 -1.82 -3.39
CA MET A 339 4.78 -2.52 -2.70
C MET A 339 5.14 -3.97 -2.41
N ASP A 340 5.75 -4.67 -3.37
CA ASP A 340 6.17 -6.07 -3.20
C ASP A 340 7.26 -6.21 -2.13
N GLU A 341 8.32 -5.38 -2.19
CA GLU A 341 9.38 -5.36 -1.17
C GLU A 341 8.83 -5.07 0.23
N VAL A 342 7.92 -4.10 0.35
CA VAL A 342 7.29 -3.75 1.62
C VAL A 342 6.41 -4.89 2.11
N ARG A 343 5.65 -5.54 1.22
CA ARG A 343 4.81 -6.71 1.56
C ARG A 343 5.67 -7.86 2.08
N ASP A 344 6.80 -8.16 1.43
CA ASP A 344 7.70 -9.22 1.87
C ASP A 344 8.28 -8.93 3.25
N ARG A 345 8.66 -7.68 3.52
CA ARG A 345 9.18 -7.27 4.83
C ARG A 345 8.12 -7.29 5.92
N VAL A 346 6.89 -6.86 5.62
CA VAL A 346 5.78 -6.96 6.59
C VAL A 346 5.45 -8.43 6.86
N THR A 347 5.50 -9.29 5.83
CA THR A 347 5.33 -10.74 5.98
C THR A 347 6.38 -11.33 6.91
N ALA A 348 7.64 -10.90 6.80
CA ALA A 348 8.72 -11.33 7.69
C ALA A 348 8.53 -10.89 9.16
N LEU A 349 7.69 -9.89 9.44
CA LEU A 349 7.34 -9.50 10.81
C LEU A 349 6.28 -10.42 11.42
N LEU A 350 5.46 -11.10 10.59
CA LEU A 350 4.40 -11.97 11.07
C LEU A 350 4.98 -13.15 11.86
N PRO A 351 4.33 -13.54 12.97
CA PRO A 351 4.72 -14.75 13.67
C PRO A 351 4.47 -15.96 12.77
N CYS A 352 5.42 -16.88 12.72
CA CYS A 352 5.24 -18.14 12.01
C CYS A 352 4.12 -18.95 12.68
N THR A 353 3.23 -19.51 11.85
CA THR A 353 2.16 -20.39 12.31
C THR A 353 2.60 -21.83 12.19
N TYR A 354 2.23 -22.66 13.17
CA TYR A 354 2.58 -24.06 13.20
C TYR A 354 1.36 -24.91 12.86
N GLU A 355 1.46 -25.76 11.84
CA GLU A 355 0.42 -26.74 11.50
C GLU A 355 0.92 -28.16 11.78
N THR A 356 0.07 -29.00 12.35
CA THR A 356 0.40 -30.41 12.62
C THR A 356 -0.03 -31.27 11.45
N LYS A 357 0.93 -31.79 10.69
CA LYS A 357 0.70 -32.75 9.60
C LYS A 357 0.88 -34.17 10.11
N VAL A 358 -0.14 -35.01 9.95
CA VAL A 358 -0.04 -36.45 10.25
C VAL A 358 0.83 -37.13 9.20
N THR A 359 1.88 -37.81 9.65
CA THR A 359 2.91 -38.43 8.81
C THR A 359 2.83 -39.95 8.81
N GLY A 360 2.21 -40.55 9.82
CA GLY A 360 1.97 -41.98 9.87
C GLY A 360 0.94 -42.36 10.92
N GLU A 361 0.34 -43.53 10.73
CA GLU A 361 -0.68 -44.09 11.61
C GLU A 361 -0.38 -45.56 11.87
N ALA A 362 -0.47 -45.97 13.12
CA ALA A 362 -0.28 -47.35 13.55
C ALA A 362 -1.42 -47.77 14.49
N THR A 363 -1.97 -48.97 14.28
CA THR A 363 -3.01 -49.52 15.14
C THR A 363 -2.41 -50.51 16.10
N VAL A 364 -2.75 -50.38 17.40
CA VAL A 364 -2.35 -51.33 18.45
C VAL A 364 -3.14 -52.63 18.28
N LEU A 365 -2.43 -53.73 18.07
CA LEU A 365 -3.02 -55.06 17.89
C LEU A 365 -2.95 -55.90 19.16
N GLN A 366 -1.85 -55.77 19.91
CA GLN A 366 -1.61 -56.55 21.11
C GLN A 366 -0.64 -55.84 22.04
N LEU A 367 -0.84 -55.96 23.35
CA LEU A 367 0.08 -55.46 24.37
C LEU A 367 1.03 -56.56 24.87
N PHE A 368 2.29 -56.18 25.12
CA PHE A 368 3.32 -57.06 25.65
C PHE A 368 3.94 -56.46 26.92
N ASP A 369 4.02 -57.26 27.99
CA ASP A 369 4.76 -56.89 29.19
C ASP A 369 6.21 -57.38 29.10
N ILE A 370 7.15 -56.45 28.99
CA ILE A 370 8.57 -56.76 28.91
C ILE A 370 9.25 -56.40 30.22
N HIS A 371 9.93 -57.39 30.80
CA HIS A 371 10.75 -57.21 31.99
C HIS A 371 12.09 -56.60 31.58
N VAL A 372 12.31 -55.34 31.95
CA VAL A 372 13.59 -54.66 31.76
C VAL A 372 14.50 -55.00 32.95
N LYS A 373 15.81 -54.72 32.90
CA LYS A 373 16.72 -54.96 34.04
C LYS A 373 16.25 -54.19 35.28
N GLY A 374 16.20 -54.86 36.44
CA GLY A 374 15.51 -54.37 37.65
C GLY A 374 14.03 -54.77 37.60
N LYS A 375 13.30 -54.86 38.72
CA LYS A 375 11.90 -55.34 38.77
C LYS A 375 10.86 -54.40 38.08
N ILE A 376 11.21 -53.77 36.97
CA ILE A 376 10.41 -52.80 36.22
C ILE A 376 9.85 -53.52 34.98
N THR A 377 8.53 -53.70 34.96
CA THR A 377 7.77 -54.18 33.80
C THR A 377 7.37 -52.99 32.94
N LYS A 378 7.72 -52.99 31.66
CA LYS A 378 7.26 -52.00 30.70
C LYS A 378 6.26 -52.61 29.72
N LYS A 379 5.15 -51.92 29.49
CA LYS A 379 4.18 -52.26 28.45
C LYS A 379 4.66 -51.75 27.10
N ILE A 380 4.79 -52.66 26.13
CA ILE A 380 5.09 -52.33 24.73
C ILE A 380 3.88 -52.71 23.88
N ALA A 381 3.39 -51.77 23.09
CA ALA A 381 2.31 -52.02 22.15
C ALA A 381 2.85 -52.62 20.84
N GLY A 382 2.44 -53.85 20.53
CA GLY A 382 2.59 -54.43 19.21
C GLY A 382 1.61 -53.78 18.25
N CYS A 383 2.15 -53.00 17.32
CA CYS A 383 1.40 -52.18 16.40
C CYS A 383 1.66 -52.60 14.95
N ARG A 384 0.69 -52.34 14.07
CA ARG A 384 0.89 -52.43 12.62
C ARG A 384 0.67 -51.06 12.00
N VAL A 385 1.63 -50.60 11.20
CA VAL A 385 1.54 -49.32 10.51
C VAL A 385 0.48 -49.42 9.40
N SER A 386 -0.65 -48.75 9.57
CA SER A 386 -1.77 -48.73 8.62
C SER A 386 -1.51 -47.74 7.48
N ASN A 387 -0.89 -46.59 7.78
CA ASN A 387 -0.62 -45.55 6.82
C ASN A 387 0.68 -44.79 7.10
N GLY A 388 1.34 -44.29 6.05
CA GLY A 388 2.56 -43.50 6.16
C GLY A 388 3.76 -44.24 6.77
N THR A 389 4.59 -43.50 7.48
CA THR A 389 5.82 -43.98 8.13
C THR A 389 5.83 -43.49 9.58
N ILE A 390 6.26 -44.34 10.51
CA ILE A 390 6.48 -43.97 11.92
C ILE A 390 7.97 -43.79 12.15
N GLU A 391 8.38 -42.58 12.54
CA GLU A 391 9.76 -42.20 12.88
C GLU A 391 9.87 -41.92 14.38
N LYS A 392 10.89 -42.48 15.03
CA LYS A 392 11.09 -42.32 16.48
C LYS A 392 11.33 -40.87 16.92
N SER A 393 11.86 -40.02 16.04
CA SER A 393 12.26 -38.64 16.34
C SER A 393 11.09 -37.64 16.41
N LYS A 394 9.87 -38.05 16.03
CA LYS A 394 8.70 -37.17 15.92
C LYS A 394 7.72 -37.36 17.09
N GLY A 395 6.75 -36.45 17.18
CA GLY A 395 5.67 -36.51 18.17
C GLY A 395 4.60 -37.54 17.76
N ALA A 396 3.94 -38.11 18.76
CA ALA A 396 2.87 -39.07 18.61
C ALA A 396 1.69 -38.71 19.50
N ARG A 397 0.49 -38.97 19.01
CA ARG A 397 -0.74 -38.88 19.79
C ARG A 397 -1.50 -40.20 19.75
N VAL A 398 -2.07 -40.57 20.89
CA VAL A 398 -2.90 -41.77 21.02
C VAL A 398 -4.36 -41.36 20.90
N VAL A 399 -5.05 -41.95 19.94
CA VAL A 399 -6.46 -41.71 19.65
C VAL A 399 -7.26 -42.98 19.94
N ARG A 400 -8.26 -42.86 20.82
CA ARG A 400 -9.18 -43.94 21.17
C ARG A 400 -10.60 -43.45 20.94
N ASN A 401 -11.38 -44.20 20.16
CA ASN A 401 -12.76 -43.82 19.80
C ASN A 401 -12.89 -42.39 19.24
N GLY A 402 -11.88 -41.93 18.49
CA GLY A 402 -11.83 -40.59 17.90
C GLY A 402 -11.40 -39.45 18.83
N GLN A 403 -11.11 -39.71 20.11
CA GLN A 403 -10.60 -38.71 21.06
C GLN A 403 -9.10 -38.91 21.31
N VAL A 404 -8.36 -37.79 21.38
CA VAL A 404 -6.94 -37.78 21.75
C VAL A 404 -6.82 -37.98 23.26
N ILE A 405 -6.20 -39.08 23.69
CA ILE A 405 -6.00 -39.43 25.10
C ILE A 405 -4.64 -38.96 25.61
N TYR A 406 -3.65 -38.96 24.72
CA TYR A 406 -2.27 -38.64 25.08
C TYR A 406 -1.54 -38.02 23.89
N GLU A 407 -0.66 -37.05 24.16
CA GLU A 407 0.30 -36.49 23.22
C GLU A 407 1.69 -36.51 23.84
N GLY A 408 2.69 -36.97 23.10
CA GLY A 408 4.06 -37.06 23.59
C GLY A 408 5.03 -37.64 22.58
N THR A 409 6.16 -38.14 23.06
CA THR A 409 7.26 -38.67 22.23
C THR A 409 7.43 -40.17 22.37
N PHE A 410 8.05 -40.80 21.37
CA PHE A 410 8.39 -42.22 21.42
C PHE A 410 9.57 -42.47 22.36
N GLU A 411 9.39 -43.36 23.33
CA GLU A 411 10.49 -43.86 24.16
C GLU A 411 11.31 -44.93 23.40
N ALA A 412 10.60 -45.88 22.78
CA ALA A 412 11.21 -46.95 22.00
C ALA A 412 10.37 -47.29 20.77
N LEU A 413 11.07 -47.52 19.66
CA LEU A 413 10.51 -48.03 18.41
C LEU A 413 11.37 -49.22 18.00
N LYS A 414 10.79 -50.42 18.07
CA LYS A 414 11.49 -51.67 17.81
C LYS A 414 10.82 -52.45 16.69
N GLN A 415 11.62 -53.08 15.87
CA GLN A 415 11.14 -54.11 14.96
C GLN A 415 11.76 -55.43 15.40
N GLN A 416 10.92 -56.39 15.78
CA GLN A 416 11.34 -57.64 16.44
C GLN A 416 12.16 -57.35 17.70
N LYS A 417 13.48 -57.55 17.67
CA LYS A 417 14.39 -57.32 18.81
C LYS A 417 15.36 -56.14 18.61
N LYS A 418 15.25 -55.40 17.50
CA LYS A 418 16.17 -54.31 17.15
C LYS A 418 15.46 -52.95 17.24
N ASP A 419 16.14 -51.97 17.83
CA ASP A 419 15.72 -50.57 17.76
C ASP A 419 15.90 -50.05 16.34
N VAL A 420 14.87 -49.40 15.80
CA VAL A 420 14.85 -48.87 14.44
C VAL A 420 14.47 -47.39 14.46
N PRO A 421 15.06 -46.56 13.57
CA PRO A 421 14.73 -45.14 13.49
C PRO A 421 13.36 -44.89 12.85
N GLU A 422 12.95 -45.74 11.90
CA GLU A 422 11.70 -45.61 11.16
C GLU A 422 11.06 -46.97 10.84
N VAL A 423 9.74 -47.00 10.65
CA VAL A 423 8.95 -48.17 10.23
C VAL A 423 7.91 -47.75 9.19
N LYS A 424 7.86 -48.44 8.06
CA LYS A 424 6.99 -48.11 6.92
C LYS A 424 5.66 -48.88 6.97
N LYS A 425 4.67 -48.37 6.24
CA LYS A 425 3.34 -48.99 6.04
C LYS A 425 3.40 -50.50 5.81
N GLY A 426 2.48 -51.22 6.44
CA GLY A 426 2.33 -52.68 6.35
C GLY A 426 3.26 -53.48 7.24
N THR A 427 4.20 -52.81 7.93
CA THR A 427 5.18 -53.47 8.80
C THR A 427 4.68 -53.46 10.25
N GLU A 428 4.99 -54.54 10.98
CA GLU A 428 4.74 -54.63 12.42
C GLU A 428 5.91 -54.06 13.22
N CYS A 429 5.60 -53.33 14.29
CA CYS A 429 6.57 -52.74 15.19
C CYS A 429 6.08 -52.76 16.64
N GLY A 430 7.03 -52.77 17.57
CA GLY A 430 6.79 -52.51 18.98
C GLY A 430 7.00 -51.03 19.27
N ILE A 431 5.97 -50.38 19.80
CA ILE A 431 5.97 -48.96 20.16
C ILE A 431 5.84 -48.82 21.68
N SER A 432 6.68 -47.98 22.27
CA SER A 432 6.58 -47.52 23.67
C SER A 432 6.59 -46.00 23.66
N LEU A 433 5.64 -45.39 24.37
CA LEU A 433 5.56 -43.93 24.53
C LEU A 433 6.19 -43.52 25.85
N GLN A 434 6.75 -42.31 25.89
CA GLN A 434 7.33 -41.77 27.10
C GLN A 434 6.22 -41.39 28.10
N ASP A 435 6.36 -41.74 29.37
CA ASP A 435 5.40 -41.37 30.44
C ASP A 435 3.92 -41.77 30.20
N PHE A 436 3.66 -42.77 29.34
CA PHE A 436 2.31 -43.26 29.05
C PHE A 436 2.24 -44.78 28.92
N GLU A 437 1.50 -45.42 29.84
CA GLU A 437 1.39 -46.89 29.95
C GLU A 437 -0.04 -47.45 29.72
N ASP A 438 -1.08 -46.60 29.64
CA ASP A 438 -2.48 -47.01 29.37
C ASP A 438 -2.77 -47.17 27.87
N LEU A 439 -1.91 -47.89 27.15
CA LEU A 439 -2.21 -48.33 25.79
C LEU A 439 -3.16 -49.52 25.84
N ARG A 440 -4.16 -49.54 24.94
CA ARG A 440 -5.16 -50.61 24.81
C ARG A 440 -5.22 -51.14 23.38
N ASP A 441 -5.62 -52.40 23.26
CA ASP A 441 -5.87 -53.01 21.96
C ASP A 441 -6.96 -52.22 21.21
N GLY A 442 -6.69 -51.88 19.95
CA GLY A 442 -7.56 -51.04 19.13
C GLY A 442 -7.26 -49.53 19.20
N ASP A 443 -6.33 -49.08 20.03
CA ASP A 443 -5.88 -47.68 20.01
C ASP A 443 -5.18 -47.34 18.69
N LEU A 444 -5.38 -46.12 18.21
CA LEU A 444 -4.73 -45.57 17.02
C LEU A 444 -3.62 -44.60 17.44
N ILE A 445 -2.37 -44.93 17.13
CA ILE A 445 -1.23 -44.06 17.35
C ILE A 445 -1.00 -43.26 16.06
N GLN A 446 -1.22 -41.95 16.11
CA GLN A 446 -0.95 -41.04 15.01
C GLN A 446 0.34 -40.29 15.26
N MET A 447 1.29 -40.41 14.35
CA MET A 447 2.49 -39.58 14.33
C MET A 447 2.17 -38.26 13.64
N TYR A 448 2.57 -37.16 14.26
CA TYR A 448 2.45 -35.84 13.66
C TYR A 448 3.81 -35.13 13.64
N GLN A 449 3.97 -34.31 12.62
CA GLN A 449 5.06 -33.37 12.50
C GLN A 449 4.49 -31.96 12.50
N THR A 450 5.04 -31.11 13.36
CA THR A 450 4.79 -29.67 13.31
C THR A 450 5.58 -29.10 12.14
N ILE A 451 4.87 -28.50 11.18
CA ILE A 451 5.45 -27.79 10.03
C ILE A 451 5.28 -26.30 10.30
N GLU A 452 6.37 -25.57 10.14
CA GLU A 452 6.36 -24.11 10.17
C GLU A 452 5.81 -23.59 8.84
N ILE A 453 4.71 -22.84 8.91
CA ILE A 453 4.08 -22.19 7.77
C ILE A 453 4.33 -20.70 7.91
N PRO A 454 4.99 -20.07 6.91
CA PRO A 454 5.14 -18.62 6.88
C PRO A 454 3.76 -17.95 6.94
N GLY A 455 3.63 -16.89 7.74
CA GLY A 455 2.42 -16.08 7.72
C GLY A 455 2.17 -15.55 6.30
N VAL A 456 0.92 -15.55 5.86
CA VAL A 456 0.51 -14.86 4.63
C VAL A 456 -0.26 -13.62 5.04
N LEU A 457 0.00 -12.50 4.37
CA LEU A 457 -0.56 -11.20 4.71
C LEU A 457 -2.06 -11.10 4.47
#